data_AF-A0A929SXP1-F1
#
_entry.id   AF-A0A929SXP1-F1
#
_cell.length_a   1.000
_cell.length_b   1.000
_cell.length_c   1.000
_cell.angle_alpha   90.00
_cell.angle_beta   90.00
_cell.angle_gamma   90.00
#
_symmetry.space_group_name_H-M   'P 1'
#
loop_
_entity.id
_entity.type
_entity.pdbx_description
1 polymer ?
#
loop_
_entity_poly.entity_id
_entity_poly.type
_entity_poly.pdbx_seq_one_letter_code
_entity_poly.pdbx_strand_id
1 'polypeptide(L)'
;MKVEEQVKPNIEGLLILSSPLHHDERGYFVENWRKIDLIKYGVPESFFQGKLQNNVSVSKKGTIRGMHCQGWAKLMTVASGTFRMCFVDLRLSSSTYKAVDVIDVVPGTAIFVPAGVSNGAQALIDKGILNYLVTGYYDPSVKYSGIMPLDKTLNLPWDLTGEVIISQKDQQSDSYSSIIQKIESSRKKIAVIGYTGVIGSKVYEQLKFFKQYEVVGFNRDNLSKLLHQEYDCVICTAPSSEKFKTNIGLANPAEEIETLVDTIAKVKAKQFVLVSSQSALHSENRYGQVENEVCQAVLQHYPNHSIYFMDTLYGENLKKGFVHDLIHRQWSFVSKEELEKNPALQEYYRLVTEQVAERVQEVPIELLEQLPPVSSLYEDHHIYQVTAIKDLVQTLLQELFDSKGMVFQLKDTVFYTGQQIKELSQKPDCSKLGQYFRKNKEKSGESLL
;
A
#
# COMPACT_ATOMS: atom_id res chain seq x y z
N MET A 1 -26.03 -13.54 -22.90
CA MET A 1 -25.67 -13.40 -21.47
C MET A 1 -25.76 -11.93 -21.06
N LYS A 2 -26.08 -11.63 -19.79
CA LYS A 2 -26.08 -10.29 -19.18
C LYS A 2 -25.74 -10.38 -17.68
N VAL A 3 -25.33 -9.27 -17.05
CA VAL A 3 -25.20 -9.20 -15.58
C VAL A 3 -26.59 -9.21 -14.95
N GLU A 4 -26.75 -9.90 -13.83
CA GLU A 4 -27.99 -9.90 -13.06
C GLU A 4 -28.03 -8.69 -12.13
N GLU A 5 -28.71 -7.62 -12.55
CA GLU A 5 -28.74 -6.35 -11.83
C GLU A 5 -29.53 -6.39 -10.51
N GLN A 6 -30.40 -7.38 -10.33
CA GLN A 6 -31.26 -7.51 -9.16
C GLN A 6 -30.58 -8.17 -7.95
N VAL A 7 -29.43 -8.85 -8.17
CA VAL A 7 -28.67 -9.50 -7.10
C VAL A 7 -27.23 -9.01 -7.19
N LYS A 8 -26.86 -8.07 -6.31
CA LYS A 8 -25.49 -7.56 -6.22
C LYS A 8 -24.74 -8.34 -5.14
N PRO A 9 -23.73 -9.15 -5.50
CA PRO A 9 -22.91 -9.84 -4.50
C PRO A 9 -22.08 -8.85 -3.68
N ASN A 10 -21.80 -9.20 -2.44
CA ASN A 10 -20.96 -8.40 -1.54
C ASN A 10 -19.48 -8.64 -1.80
N ILE A 11 -19.08 -9.82 -2.29
CA ILE A 11 -17.69 -10.19 -2.53
C ILE A 11 -17.15 -9.49 -3.78
N GLU A 12 -16.04 -8.77 -3.62
CA GLU A 12 -15.36 -8.03 -4.69
C GLU A 12 -14.97 -8.95 -5.86
N GLY A 13 -15.55 -8.68 -7.03
CA GLY A 13 -15.30 -9.42 -8.27
C GLY A 13 -16.09 -10.73 -8.43
N LEU A 14 -16.92 -11.13 -7.45
CA LEU A 14 -17.91 -12.19 -7.66
C LEU A 14 -18.96 -11.66 -8.66
N LEU A 15 -19.28 -12.43 -9.70
CA LEU A 15 -20.28 -12.01 -10.71
C LEU A 15 -21.40 -13.02 -10.81
N ILE A 16 -22.62 -12.51 -10.94
CA ILE A 16 -23.84 -13.27 -11.23
C ILE A 16 -24.27 -12.90 -12.64
N LEU A 17 -24.30 -13.89 -13.52
CA LEU A 17 -24.55 -13.73 -14.94
C LEU A 17 -25.77 -14.57 -15.33
N SER A 18 -26.64 -13.98 -16.15
CA SER A 18 -27.87 -14.60 -16.64
C SER A 18 -27.79 -14.82 -18.14
N SER A 19 -28.17 -16.02 -18.58
CA SER A 19 -28.40 -16.39 -19.98
C SER A 19 -29.86 -16.81 -20.16
N PRO A 20 -30.51 -16.39 -21.26
CA PRO A 20 -31.88 -16.80 -21.54
C PRO A 20 -31.94 -18.31 -21.79
N LEU A 21 -32.96 -18.95 -21.22
CA LEU A 21 -33.33 -20.32 -21.57
C LEU A 21 -34.30 -20.28 -22.74
N HIS A 22 -33.99 -20.99 -23.82
CA HIS A 22 -34.86 -21.13 -24.98
C HIS A 22 -35.63 -22.44 -24.87
N HIS A 23 -36.93 -22.36 -24.57
CA HIS A 23 -37.77 -23.53 -24.36
C HIS A 23 -38.55 -23.92 -25.62
N ASP A 24 -38.63 -25.23 -25.88
CA ASP A 24 -39.54 -25.84 -26.85
C ASP A 24 -39.94 -27.26 -26.42
N GLU A 25 -40.67 -27.99 -27.26
CA GLU A 25 -41.15 -29.36 -26.96
C GLU A 25 -40.03 -30.38 -26.68
N ARG A 26 -38.78 -30.09 -27.07
CA ARG A 26 -37.61 -30.96 -26.85
C ARG A 26 -36.97 -30.71 -25.48
N GLY A 27 -37.30 -29.61 -24.81
CA GLY A 27 -36.72 -29.19 -23.54
C GLY A 27 -36.29 -27.72 -23.55
N TYR A 28 -35.09 -27.43 -23.04
CA TYR A 28 -34.52 -26.10 -23.13
C TYR A 28 -33.12 -26.14 -23.77
N PHE A 29 -32.77 -25.06 -24.47
CA PHE A 29 -31.44 -24.78 -25.00
C PHE A 29 -30.88 -23.51 -24.37
N VAL A 30 -29.58 -23.51 -24.08
CA VAL A 30 -28.87 -22.34 -23.56
C VAL A 30 -27.44 -22.31 -24.07
N GLU A 31 -26.97 -21.12 -24.48
CA GLU A 31 -25.54 -20.84 -24.60
C GLU A 31 -24.96 -20.74 -23.18
N ASN A 32 -24.52 -21.87 -22.62
CA ASN A 32 -24.12 -21.96 -21.21
C ASN A 32 -23.03 -20.93 -20.83
N TRP A 33 -22.07 -20.72 -21.73
CA TRP A 33 -21.14 -19.61 -21.65
C TRP A 33 -20.52 -19.30 -23.02
N ARG A 34 -20.12 -18.04 -23.21
CA ARG A 34 -19.41 -17.59 -24.40
C ARG A 34 -18.31 -16.62 -23.98
N LYS A 35 -17.05 -16.91 -24.33
CA LYS A 35 -15.87 -16.14 -23.86
C LYS A 35 -16.04 -14.63 -24.06
N ILE A 36 -16.46 -14.20 -25.26
CA ILE A 36 -16.59 -12.77 -25.58
C ILE A 36 -17.63 -12.06 -24.71
N ASP A 37 -18.72 -12.75 -24.35
CA ASP A 37 -19.74 -12.21 -23.46
C ASP A 37 -19.23 -12.15 -22.02
N LEU A 38 -18.56 -13.20 -21.55
CA LEU A 38 -18.01 -13.24 -20.20
C LEU A 38 -17.03 -12.08 -19.96
N ILE A 39 -16.12 -11.82 -20.91
CA ILE A 39 -15.18 -10.70 -20.84
C ILE A 39 -15.94 -9.37 -20.86
N LYS A 40 -16.91 -9.22 -21.77
CA LYS A 40 -17.75 -8.02 -21.86
C LYS A 40 -18.46 -7.70 -20.53
N TYR A 41 -18.84 -8.73 -19.77
CA TYR A 41 -19.57 -8.59 -18.50
C TYR A 41 -18.67 -8.70 -17.26
N GLY A 42 -17.36 -8.59 -17.41
CA GLY A 42 -16.42 -8.37 -16.30
C GLY A 42 -15.61 -9.58 -15.86
N VAL A 43 -15.74 -10.74 -16.49
CA VAL A 43 -14.82 -11.86 -16.27
C VAL A 43 -13.44 -11.47 -16.81
N PRO A 44 -12.36 -11.49 -16.00
CA PRO A 44 -11.04 -11.10 -16.46
C PRO A 44 -10.57 -11.97 -17.63
N GLU A 45 -9.92 -11.38 -18.63
CA GLU A 45 -9.37 -12.15 -19.75
C GLU A 45 -8.34 -13.20 -19.29
N SER A 46 -7.62 -12.91 -18.20
CA SER A 46 -6.68 -13.82 -17.54
C SER A 46 -7.32 -15.14 -17.08
N PHE A 47 -8.65 -15.20 -16.88
CA PHE A 47 -9.36 -16.45 -16.57
C PHE A 47 -9.22 -17.50 -17.69
N PHE A 48 -9.11 -17.04 -18.94
CA PHE A 48 -8.97 -17.91 -20.12
C PHE A 48 -7.50 -18.10 -20.51
N GLN A 49 -6.57 -17.52 -19.76
CA GLN A 49 -5.14 -17.65 -19.99
C GLN A 49 -4.59 -18.76 -19.08
N GLY A 50 -3.99 -19.79 -19.68
CA GLY A 50 -3.39 -20.91 -18.94
C GLY A 50 -4.29 -22.15 -18.87
N LYS A 51 -4.26 -22.85 -17.74
CA LYS A 51 -4.97 -24.12 -17.54
C LYS A 51 -6.46 -23.85 -17.37
N LEU A 52 -7.29 -24.62 -18.06
CA LEU A 52 -8.74 -24.58 -17.93
C LEU A 52 -9.29 -26.00 -17.96
N GLN A 53 -9.97 -26.40 -16.88
CA GLN A 53 -10.61 -27.72 -16.76
C GLN A 53 -12.12 -27.55 -16.66
N ASN A 54 -12.88 -28.39 -17.37
CA ASN A 54 -14.33 -28.48 -17.23
C ASN A 54 -14.70 -29.72 -16.44
N ASN A 55 -15.54 -29.54 -15.42
CA ASN A 55 -16.00 -30.60 -14.54
C ASN A 55 -17.52 -30.61 -14.46
N VAL A 56 -18.08 -31.82 -14.29
CA VAL A 56 -19.52 -32.04 -14.15
C VAL A 56 -19.75 -32.92 -12.93
N SER A 57 -20.80 -32.63 -12.16
CA SER A 57 -21.26 -33.49 -11.08
C SER A 57 -22.76 -33.65 -11.09
N VAL A 58 -23.21 -34.86 -10.79
CA VAL A 58 -24.61 -35.17 -10.50
C VAL A 58 -24.73 -35.44 -9.00
N SER A 59 -25.73 -34.85 -8.36
CA SER A 59 -25.86 -34.89 -6.90
C SER A 59 -27.27 -35.24 -6.47
N LYS A 60 -27.39 -36.04 -5.40
CA LYS A 60 -28.66 -36.28 -4.71
C LYS A 60 -29.06 -35.05 -3.92
N LYS A 61 -30.35 -34.91 -3.61
CA LYS A 61 -30.83 -33.84 -2.70
C LYS A 61 -30.05 -33.91 -1.37
N GLY A 62 -29.68 -32.75 -0.84
CA GLY A 62 -28.94 -32.62 0.43
C GLY A 62 -27.43 -32.83 0.31
N THR A 63 -26.91 -33.19 -0.87
CA THR A 63 -25.45 -33.31 -1.09
C THR A 63 -24.80 -31.94 -1.03
N ILE A 64 -23.81 -31.77 -0.15
CA ILE A 64 -22.95 -30.59 -0.07
C ILE A 64 -21.54 -30.96 -0.57
N ARG A 65 -20.99 -30.15 -1.48
CA ARG A 65 -19.61 -30.25 -1.96
C ARG A 65 -18.88 -28.95 -1.63
N GLY A 66 -17.77 -29.01 -0.90
CA GLY A 66 -17.07 -27.82 -0.42
C GLY A 66 -16.78 -27.89 1.08
N MET A 67 -16.46 -26.79 1.77
CA MET A 67 -16.13 -25.48 1.20
C MET A 67 -14.69 -25.50 0.70
N HIS A 68 -14.49 -25.42 -0.61
CA HIS A 68 -13.15 -25.57 -1.21
C HIS A 68 -12.40 -24.24 -1.25
N CYS A 69 -11.19 -24.22 -0.71
CA CYS A 69 -10.31 -23.05 -0.69
C CYS A 69 -9.19 -23.14 -1.75
N GLN A 70 -9.45 -23.81 -2.87
CA GLN A 70 -8.52 -23.84 -3.99
C GLN A 70 -8.38 -22.40 -4.50
N GLY A 71 -7.14 -21.88 -4.56
CA GLY A 71 -6.83 -20.53 -5.03
C GLY A 71 -7.05 -20.33 -6.54
N TRP A 72 -8.02 -21.02 -7.13
CA TRP A 72 -8.34 -20.99 -8.55
C TRP A 72 -9.67 -20.28 -8.78
N ALA A 73 -9.76 -19.53 -9.86
CA ALA A 73 -11.01 -18.94 -10.28
C ALA A 73 -11.91 -20.03 -10.88
N LYS A 74 -13.23 -19.85 -10.78
CA LYS A 74 -14.23 -20.79 -11.32
C LYS A 74 -15.33 -20.05 -12.07
N LEU A 75 -15.92 -20.73 -13.05
CA LEU A 75 -17.21 -20.36 -13.62
C LEU A 75 -18.18 -21.50 -13.35
N MET A 76 -19.12 -21.31 -12.44
CA MET A 76 -20.06 -22.34 -11.98
C MET A 76 -21.43 -22.13 -12.61
N THR A 77 -22.03 -23.19 -13.15
CA THR A 77 -23.32 -23.15 -13.86
C THR A 77 -24.16 -24.37 -13.51
N VAL A 78 -25.48 -24.25 -13.49
CA VAL A 78 -26.39 -25.37 -13.22
C VAL A 78 -27.03 -25.81 -14.53
N ALA A 79 -26.91 -27.10 -14.87
CA ALA A 79 -27.64 -27.68 -16.02
C ALA A 79 -28.97 -28.32 -15.60
N SER A 80 -29.18 -28.64 -14.33
CA SER A 80 -30.48 -29.12 -13.88
C SER A 80 -30.62 -28.93 -12.38
N GLY A 81 -31.83 -28.53 -11.97
CA GLY A 81 -32.21 -28.36 -10.58
C GLY A 81 -31.81 -27.03 -9.96
N THR A 82 -31.70 -27.03 -8.64
CA THR A 82 -31.34 -25.84 -7.86
C THR A 82 -30.21 -26.19 -6.91
N PHE A 83 -29.20 -25.32 -6.87
CA PHE A 83 -28.08 -25.43 -5.95
C PHE A 83 -27.98 -24.19 -5.08
N ARG A 84 -27.97 -24.35 -3.75
CA ARG A 84 -27.53 -23.29 -2.86
C ARG A 84 -26.02 -23.22 -2.89
N MET A 85 -25.46 -22.12 -3.39
CA MET A 85 -24.02 -21.89 -3.44
C MET A 85 -23.62 -20.87 -2.40
N CYS A 86 -22.59 -21.19 -1.62
CA CYS A 86 -22.02 -20.30 -0.62
C CYS A 86 -20.60 -19.92 -1.03
N PHE A 87 -20.23 -18.66 -0.81
CA PHE A 87 -18.93 -18.09 -1.13
C PHE A 87 -18.35 -17.36 0.08
N VAL A 88 -17.04 -17.47 0.31
CA VAL A 88 -16.34 -16.75 1.38
C VAL A 88 -15.07 -16.13 0.84
N ASP A 89 -14.91 -14.81 1.01
CA ASP A 89 -13.72 -14.11 0.55
C ASP A 89 -12.54 -14.32 1.50
N LEU A 90 -11.53 -15.07 1.06
CA LEU A 90 -10.34 -15.38 1.85
C LEU A 90 -9.12 -14.53 1.46
N ARG A 91 -9.29 -13.52 0.58
CA ARG A 91 -8.18 -12.70 0.08
C ARG A 91 -7.89 -11.54 1.01
N LEU A 92 -6.72 -11.50 1.63
CA LEU A 92 -6.30 -10.39 2.50
C LEU A 92 -6.30 -9.04 1.77
N SER A 93 -5.97 -9.03 0.48
CA SER A 93 -5.97 -7.81 -0.33
C SER A 93 -7.35 -7.33 -0.75
N SER A 94 -8.40 -8.14 -0.55
CA SER A 94 -9.77 -7.76 -0.91
C SER A 94 -10.34 -6.77 0.10
N SER A 95 -11.01 -5.75 -0.41
CA SER A 95 -11.78 -4.81 0.42
C SER A 95 -12.89 -5.53 1.21
N THR A 96 -13.39 -6.64 0.66
CA THR A 96 -14.47 -7.48 1.20
C THR A 96 -13.95 -8.75 1.86
N TYR A 97 -12.69 -8.79 2.29
CA TYR A 97 -12.13 -9.94 3.03
C TYR A 97 -13.03 -10.37 4.19
N LYS A 98 -13.32 -11.68 4.26
CA LYS A 98 -14.27 -12.36 5.17
C LYS A 98 -15.76 -12.14 4.87
N ALA A 99 -16.12 -11.41 3.81
CA ALA A 99 -17.50 -11.35 3.35
C ALA A 99 -18.01 -12.72 2.88
N VAL A 100 -19.32 -12.92 3.03
CA VAL A 100 -20.02 -14.15 2.67
C VAL A 100 -21.17 -13.79 1.73
N ASP A 101 -21.29 -14.52 0.63
CA ASP A 101 -22.46 -14.48 -0.24
C ASP A 101 -23.09 -15.86 -0.34
N VAL A 102 -24.42 -15.89 -0.40
CA VAL A 102 -25.21 -17.11 -0.54
C VAL A 102 -26.23 -16.90 -1.64
N ILE A 103 -26.25 -17.79 -2.63
CA ILE A 103 -27.03 -17.63 -3.85
C ILE A 103 -27.65 -18.99 -4.20
N ASP A 104 -28.97 -19.03 -4.37
CA ASP A 104 -29.64 -20.20 -4.96
C ASP A 104 -29.59 -20.07 -6.48
N VAL A 105 -28.92 -21.03 -7.14
CA VAL A 105 -28.58 -21.00 -8.57
C VAL A 105 -29.37 -22.07 -9.31
N VAL A 106 -29.93 -21.70 -10.46
CA VAL A 106 -30.77 -22.53 -11.34
C VAL A 106 -30.23 -22.49 -12.79
N PRO A 107 -30.74 -23.30 -13.73
CA PRO A 107 -30.37 -23.20 -15.13
C PRO A 107 -30.56 -21.79 -15.69
N GLY A 108 -29.61 -21.37 -16.51
CA GLY A 108 -29.55 -19.99 -17.03
C GLY A 108 -28.74 -19.03 -16.15
N THR A 109 -28.36 -19.41 -14.94
CA THR A 109 -27.48 -18.60 -14.08
C THR A 109 -26.06 -19.17 -14.04
N ALA A 110 -25.08 -18.28 -14.21
CA ALA A 110 -23.65 -18.56 -14.09
C ALA A 110 -23.02 -17.67 -13.01
N ILE A 111 -22.19 -18.26 -12.16
CA ILE A 111 -21.45 -17.55 -11.12
C ILE A 111 -19.96 -17.57 -11.47
N PHE A 112 -19.37 -16.40 -11.69
CA PHE A 112 -17.93 -16.27 -11.75
C PHE A 112 -17.39 -16.06 -10.34
N VAL A 113 -16.46 -16.94 -9.95
CA VAL A 113 -15.82 -16.98 -8.63
C VAL A 113 -14.35 -16.58 -8.79
N PRO A 114 -13.93 -15.43 -8.24
CA PRO A 114 -12.53 -15.03 -8.26
C PRO A 114 -11.61 -16.04 -7.57
N ALA A 115 -10.36 -16.12 -8.04
CA ALA A 115 -9.32 -16.90 -7.38
C ALA A 115 -9.14 -16.44 -5.92
N GLY A 116 -9.12 -17.39 -4.98
CA GLY A 116 -9.01 -17.10 -3.54
C GLY A 116 -10.35 -16.91 -2.84
N VAL A 117 -11.49 -16.99 -3.54
CA VAL A 117 -12.82 -17.08 -2.92
C VAL A 117 -13.18 -18.55 -2.70
N SER A 118 -13.40 -18.92 -1.44
CA SER A 118 -13.86 -20.25 -1.07
C SER A 118 -15.27 -20.48 -1.58
N ASN A 119 -15.59 -21.68 -2.04
CA ASN A 119 -16.90 -22.01 -2.63
C ASN A 119 -17.39 -23.38 -2.19
N GLY A 120 -18.71 -23.49 -2.01
CA GLY A 120 -19.40 -24.77 -1.81
C GLY A 120 -20.80 -24.72 -2.38
N ALA A 121 -21.35 -25.88 -2.69
CA ALA A 121 -22.68 -25.99 -3.29
C ALA A 121 -23.47 -27.16 -2.67
N GLN A 122 -24.72 -26.89 -2.32
CA GLN A 122 -25.69 -27.87 -1.87
C GLN A 122 -26.77 -28.11 -2.92
N ALA A 123 -26.96 -29.35 -3.34
CA ALA A 123 -28.08 -29.72 -4.21
C ALA A 123 -29.40 -29.69 -3.41
N LEU A 124 -30.34 -28.83 -3.80
CA LEU A 124 -31.65 -28.71 -3.13
C LEU A 124 -32.69 -29.68 -3.69
N ILE A 125 -32.38 -30.33 -4.82
CA ILE A 125 -33.22 -31.35 -5.45
C ILE A 125 -32.41 -32.61 -5.78
N ASP A 126 -33.12 -33.70 -6.10
CA ASP A 126 -32.49 -34.92 -6.59
C ASP A 126 -32.03 -34.77 -8.04
N LYS A 127 -30.96 -35.49 -8.41
CA LYS A 127 -30.33 -35.45 -9.74
C LYS A 127 -29.96 -34.04 -10.21
N GLY A 128 -29.60 -33.15 -9.28
CA GLY A 128 -29.08 -31.83 -9.62
C GLY A 128 -27.75 -31.95 -10.38
N ILE A 129 -27.59 -31.17 -11.45
CA ILE A 129 -26.38 -31.18 -12.30
C ILE A 129 -25.67 -29.84 -12.22
N LEU A 130 -24.47 -29.86 -11.64
CA LEU A 130 -23.56 -28.71 -11.54
C LEU A 130 -22.41 -28.89 -12.52
N ASN A 131 -22.16 -27.89 -13.36
CA ASN A 131 -20.99 -27.80 -14.23
C ASN A 131 -20.11 -26.65 -13.79
N TYR A 132 -18.78 -26.80 -13.89
CA TYR A 132 -17.90 -25.68 -13.67
C TYR A 132 -16.61 -25.74 -14.47
N LEU A 133 -16.18 -24.56 -14.93
CA LEU A 133 -14.82 -24.33 -15.38
C LEU A 133 -13.94 -23.94 -14.19
N VAL A 134 -12.68 -24.34 -14.18
CA VAL A 134 -11.70 -23.97 -13.15
C VAL A 134 -10.32 -23.73 -13.77
N THR A 135 -9.61 -22.72 -13.29
CA THR A 135 -8.30 -22.29 -13.82
C THR A 135 -7.11 -23.15 -13.34
N GLY A 136 -7.34 -24.42 -13.07
CA GLY A 136 -6.33 -25.33 -12.54
C GLY A 136 -6.66 -26.78 -12.89
N TYR A 137 -5.62 -27.60 -13.08
CA TYR A 137 -5.80 -29.04 -13.27
C TYR A 137 -5.83 -29.74 -11.92
N TYR A 138 -6.81 -30.62 -11.76
CA TYR A 138 -6.90 -31.43 -10.56
C TYR A 138 -5.72 -32.41 -10.49
N ASP A 139 -5.01 -32.35 -9.37
CA ASP A 139 -3.98 -33.32 -9.00
C ASP A 139 -4.43 -34.06 -7.74
N PRO A 140 -4.74 -35.37 -7.82
CA PRO A 140 -5.15 -36.16 -6.66
C PRO A 140 -4.06 -36.35 -5.61
N SER A 141 -2.79 -36.16 -5.96
CA SER A 141 -1.67 -36.28 -5.00
C SER A 141 -1.56 -35.07 -4.07
N VAL A 142 -2.20 -33.95 -4.44
CA VAL A 142 -2.17 -32.70 -3.67
C VAL A 142 -3.30 -32.67 -2.65
N LYS A 143 -2.95 -32.40 -1.39
CA LYS A 143 -3.93 -32.08 -0.35
C LYS A 143 -4.37 -30.62 -0.51
N TYR A 144 -5.58 -30.42 -1.05
CA TYR A 144 -6.20 -29.09 -1.13
C TYR A 144 -6.82 -28.68 0.20
N SER A 145 -6.63 -27.42 0.58
CA SER A 145 -7.30 -26.81 1.73
C SER A 145 -8.80 -26.66 1.49
N GLY A 146 -9.57 -26.82 2.57
CA GLY A 146 -11.00 -26.60 2.59
C GLY A 146 -11.45 -26.20 3.99
N ILE A 147 -12.65 -25.63 4.08
CA ILE A 147 -13.36 -25.37 5.32
C ILE A 147 -14.44 -26.45 5.46
N MET A 148 -14.57 -27.02 6.66
CA MET A 148 -15.63 -27.98 6.97
C MET A 148 -17.02 -27.33 6.73
N PRO A 149 -17.89 -27.89 5.86
CA PRO A 149 -19.14 -27.23 5.45
C PRO A 149 -20.08 -26.81 6.57
N LEU A 150 -20.15 -27.62 7.62
CA LEU A 150 -21.02 -27.43 8.78
C LEU A 150 -20.25 -26.78 9.95
N ASP A 151 -19.16 -26.07 9.66
CA ASP A 151 -18.41 -25.32 10.66
C ASP A 151 -19.33 -24.31 11.36
N LYS A 152 -19.45 -24.45 12.69
CA LYS A 152 -20.36 -23.65 13.51
C LYS A 152 -19.94 -22.19 13.64
N THR A 153 -18.68 -21.85 13.38
CA THR A 153 -18.19 -20.47 13.45
C THR A 153 -18.51 -19.70 12.18
N LEU A 154 -18.46 -20.36 11.02
CA LEU A 154 -18.88 -19.78 9.74
C LEU A 154 -20.41 -19.79 9.57
N ASN A 155 -21.08 -20.82 10.11
CA ASN A 155 -22.54 -20.94 10.22
C ASN A 155 -23.30 -20.62 8.91
N LEU A 156 -22.89 -21.27 7.80
CA LEU A 156 -23.53 -21.08 6.50
C LEU A 156 -24.97 -21.61 6.50
N PRO A 157 -25.91 -20.93 5.80
CA PRO A 157 -27.35 -21.26 5.82
C PRO A 157 -27.69 -22.41 4.85
N TRP A 158 -27.08 -23.57 5.06
CA TRP A 158 -27.43 -24.80 4.35
C TRP A 158 -28.86 -25.24 4.72
N ASP A 159 -29.55 -25.90 3.79
CA ASP A 159 -30.81 -26.58 4.08
C ASP A 159 -30.53 -27.90 4.81
N LEU A 160 -30.77 -27.90 6.12
CA LEU A 160 -30.54 -29.06 7.00
C LEU A 160 -31.84 -29.80 7.34
N THR A 161 -32.94 -29.55 6.62
CA THR A 161 -34.26 -30.16 6.92
C THR A 161 -34.36 -31.65 6.58
N GLY A 162 -33.40 -32.20 5.82
CA GLY A 162 -33.37 -33.59 5.40
C GLY A 162 -32.00 -34.26 5.55
N GLU A 163 -31.79 -35.37 4.85
CA GLU A 163 -30.50 -36.06 4.82
C GLU A 163 -29.42 -35.15 4.22
N VAL A 164 -28.32 -34.96 4.96
CA VAL A 164 -27.16 -34.18 4.52
C VAL A 164 -26.05 -35.14 4.11
N ILE A 165 -25.58 -35.03 2.87
CA ILE A 165 -24.56 -35.91 2.31
C ILE A 165 -23.29 -35.10 2.07
N ILE A 166 -22.23 -35.38 2.82
CA ILE A 166 -20.92 -34.71 2.71
C ILE A 166 -19.86 -35.78 2.55
N SER A 167 -18.90 -35.58 1.66
CA SER A 167 -17.77 -36.51 1.50
C SER A 167 -16.93 -36.61 2.77
N GLN A 168 -16.29 -37.76 3.01
CA GLN A 168 -15.37 -37.91 4.15
C GLN A 168 -14.25 -36.86 4.12
N LYS A 169 -13.74 -36.55 2.92
CA LYS A 169 -12.71 -35.52 2.72
C LYS A 169 -13.16 -34.14 3.20
N ASP A 170 -14.38 -33.74 2.83
CA ASP A 170 -14.91 -32.42 3.19
C ASP A 170 -15.27 -32.35 4.68
N GLN A 171 -15.73 -33.46 5.28
CA GLN A 171 -15.94 -33.56 6.73
C GLN A 171 -14.64 -33.40 7.54
N GLN A 172 -13.50 -33.81 6.97
CA GLN A 172 -12.17 -33.72 7.58
C GLN A 172 -11.43 -32.43 7.23
N SER A 173 -12.10 -31.46 6.58
CA SER A 173 -11.51 -30.15 6.30
C SER A 173 -11.31 -29.33 7.59
N ASP A 174 -10.48 -28.29 7.51
CA ASP A 174 -10.16 -27.44 8.65
C ASP A 174 -11.39 -26.62 9.09
N SER A 175 -11.39 -26.14 10.34
CA SER A 175 -12.36 -25.13 10.77
C SER A 175 -12.12 -23.78 10.08
N TYR A 176 -13.16 -22.96 10.00
CA TYR A 176 -13.03 -21.61 9.44
C TYR A 176 -12.00 -20.78 10.22
N SER A 177 -12.03 -20.83 11.54
CA SER A 177 -11.04 -20.16 12.39
C SER A 177 -9.60 -20.61 12.12
N SER A 178 -9.38 -21.90 11.88
CA SER A 178 -8.05 -22.44 11.53
C SER A 178 -7.57 -21.91 10.17
N ILE A 179 -8.45 -21.88 9.17
CA ILE A 179 -8.13 -21.31 7.85
C ILE A 179 -7.83 -19.81 7.95
N ILE A 180 -8.64 -19.04 8.68
CA ILE A 180 -8.38 -17.62 8.91
C ILE A 180 -7.04 -17.44 9.62
N GLN A 181 -6.75 -18.19 10.68
CA GLN A 181 -5.47 -18.09 11.38
C GLN A 181 -4.27 -18.32 10.44
N LYS A 182 -4.34 -19.35 9.57
CA LYS A 182 -3.29 -19.62 8.57
C LYS A 182 -3.12 -18.48 7.57
N ILE A 183 -4.22 -17.86 7.14
CA ILE A 183 -4.19 -16.69 6.25
C ILE A 183 -3.59 -15.48 6.97
N GLU A 184 -4.07 -15.17 8.17
CA GLU A 184 -3.58 -14.03 8.95
C GLU A 184 -2.10 -14.17 9.32
N SER A 185 -1.62 -15.39 9.61
CA SER A 185 -0.19 -15.64 9.87
C SER A 185 0.68 -15.57 8.60
N SER A 186 0.09 -15.48 7.42
CA SER A 186 0.80 -15.31 6.14
C SER A 186 0.95 -13.85 5.70
N ARG A 187 0.43 -12.89 6.49
CA ARG A 187 0.62 -11.46 6.22
C ARG A 187 2.11 -11.14 6.11
N LYS A 188 2.46 -10.29 5.16
CA LYS A 188 3.85 -9.85 5.01
C LYS A 188 4.20 -8.87 6.11
N LYS A 189 5.33 -9.08 6.77
CA LYS A 189 5.80 -8.23 7.87
C LYS A 189 6.61 -7.06 7.33
N ILE A 190 6.21 -5.83 7.64
CA ILE A 190 6.86 -4.60 7.17
C ILE A 190 7.30 -3.76 8.38
N ALA A 191 8.58 -3.41 8.42
CA ALA A 191 9.10 -2.43 9.38
C ALA A 191 9.26 -1.06 8.73
N VAL A 192 8.92 0.00 9.47
CA VAL A 192 9.17 1.39 9.06
C VAL A 192 10.04 2.09 10.10
N ILE A 193 11.32 2.28 9.81
CA ILE A 193 12.26 3.05 10.63
C ILE A 193 12.09 4.54 10.29
N GLY A 194 11.93 5.38 11.31
CA GLY A 194 11.61 6.80 11.16
C GLY A 194 10.11 7.05 10.96
N TYR A 195 9.22 6.16 11.44
CA TYR A 195 7.77 6.25 11.22
C TYR A 195 7.11 7.52 11.79
N THR A 196 7.78 8.26 12.68
CA THR A 196 7.29 9.54 13.20
C THR A 196 7.71 10.74 12.36
N GLY A 197 8.62 10.55 11.38
CA GLY A 197 9.07 11.59 10.46
C GLY A 197 8.04 11.90 9.37
N VAL A 198 8.30 12.96 8.58
CA VAL A 198 7.34 13.47 7.57
C VAL A 198 7.02 12.43 6.48
N ILE A 199 8.02 11.66 6.04
CA ILE A 199 7.86 10.62 5.01
C ILE A 199 7.40 9.32 5.68
N GLY A 200 8.12 8.89 6.74
CA GLY A 200 7.85 7.65 7.44
C GLY A 200 6.43 7.55 8.00
N SER A 201 5.83 8.64 8.49
CA SER A 201 4.44 8.63 8.99
C SER A 201 3.43 8.35 7.89
N LYS A 202 3.57 9.01 6.74
CA LYS A 202 2.71 8.79 5.57
C LYS A 202 2.84 7.37 5.01
N VAL A 203 4.06 6.83 4.96
CA VAL A 203 4.31 5.43 4.56
C VAL A 203 3.65 4.48 5.55
N TYR A 204 3.88 4.67 6.84
CA TYR A 204 3.34 3.83 7.92
C TYR A 204 1.80 3.81 7.91
N GLU A 205 1.16 4.97 7.82
CA GLU A 205 -0.30 5.09 7.78
C GLU A 205 -0.92 4.39 6.57
N GLN A 206 -0.34 4.58 5.38
CA GLN A 206 -0.85 3.94 4.16
C GLN A 206 -0.65 2.43 4.18
N LEU A 207 0.51 1.95 4.66
CA LEU A 207 0.75 0.51 4.76
C LEU A 207 -0.25 -0.19 5.69
N LYS A 208 -0.65 0.45 6.79
CA LYS A 208 -1.63 -0.11 7.75
C LYS A 208 -3.02 -0.30 7.17
N PHE A 209 -3.35 0.38 6.08
CA PHE A 209 -4.63 0.20 5.40
C PHE A 209 -4.70 -1.14 4.65
N PHE A 210 -3.55 -1.68 4.21
CA PHE A 210 -3.48 -2.95 3.51
C PHE A 210 -3.48 -4.12 4.50
N LYS A 211 -4.60 -4.85 4.59
CA LYS A 211 -4.76 -5.99 5.51
C LYS A 211 -3.76 -7.13 5.24
N GLN A 212 -3.18 -7.20 4.04
CA GLN A 212 -2.15 -8.18 3.71
C GLN A 212 -0.80 -7.92 4.39
N TYR A 213 -0.63 -6.77 5.04
CA TYR A 213 0.59 -6.39 5.73
C TYR A 213 0.39 -6.36 7.25
N GLU A 214 1.42 -6.76 7.96
CA GLU A 214 1.61 -6.50 9.39
C GLU A 214 2.70 -5.43 9.51
N VAL A 215 2.34 -4.23 9.95
CA VAL A 215 3.21 -3.05 9.87
C VAL A 215 3.62 -2.58 11.26
N VAL A 216 4.92 -2.50 11.51
CA VAL A 216 5.49 -2.07 12.80
C VAL A 216 6.38 -0.84 12.58
N GLY A 217 6.18 0.19 13.42
CA GLY A 217 6.91 1.45 13.34
C GLY A 217 8.05 1.51 14.35
N PHE A 218 9.21 1.97 13.91
CA PHE A 218 10.42 2.13 14.72
C PHE A 218 10.94 3.56 14.71
N ASN A 219 11.28 4.07 15.88
CA ASN A 219 11.94 5.35 16.10
C ASN A 219 13.15 5.13 17.03
N ARG A 220 13.83 6.20 17.45
CA ARG A 220 15.00 6.11 18.33
C ARG A 220 14.72 5.36 19.66
N ASP A 221 13.51 5.48 20.20
CA ASP A 221 13.16 4.95 21.52
C ASP A 221 12.91 3.44 21.53
N ASN A 222 12.62 2.85 20.38
CA ASN A 222 12.24 1.44 20.27
C ASN A 222 13.02 0.67 19.18
N LEU A 223 14.05 1.28 18.59
CA LEU A 223 14.80 0.72 17.46
C LEU A 223 15.36 -0.67 17.75
N SER A 224 15.83 -0.92 18.98
CA SER A 224 16.35 -2.22 19.40
C SER A 224 15.34 -3.37 19.22
N LYS A 225 14.04 -3.10 19.33
CA LYS A 225 12.98 -4.09 19.12
C LYS A 225 12.89 -4.57 17.67
N LEU A 226 13.49 -3.85 16.72
CA LEU A 226 13.55 -4.24 15.32
C LEU A 226 14.24 -5.61 15.17
N LEU A 227 15.23 -5.92 16.00
CA LEU A 227 16.03 -7.15 15.91
C LEU A 227 15.30 -8.40 16.42
N HIS A 228 14.10 -8.27 17.00
CA HIS A 228 13.38 -9.38 17.62
C HIS A 228 12.66 -10.31 16.63
N GLN A 229 12.57 -9.93 15.35
CA GLN A 229 11.93 -10.74 14.32
C GLN A 229 12.46 -10.45 12.91
N GLU A 230 12.05 -11.29 11.97
CA GLU A 230 12.37 -11.14 10.55
C GLU A 230 11.25 -10.40 9.80
N TYR A 231 11.61 -9.62 8.79
CA TYR A 231 10.69 -8.83 7.98
C TYR A 231 10.76 -9.21 6.51
N ASP A 232 9.62 -9.15 5.82
CA ASP A 232 9.58 -9.24 4.36
C ASP A 232 10.13 -7.96 3.72
N CYS A 233 9.94 -6.80 4.35
CA CYS A 233 10.55 -5.54 3.94
C CYS A 233 10.84 -4.63 5.14
N VAL A 234 11.99 -3.96 5.13
CA VAL A 234 12.29 -2.83 6.02
C VAL A 234 12.37 -1.55 5.19
N ILE A 235 11.65 -0.52 5.59
CA ILE A 235 11.70 0.81 5.00
C ILE A 235 12.36 1.75 6.00
N CYS A 236 13.47 2.38 5.63
CA CYS A 236 14.16 3.36 6.43
C CYS A 236 13.98 4.76 5.82
N THR A 237 13.40 5.68 6.60
CA THR A 237 13.36 7.11 6.29
C THR A 237 14.11 7.93 7.35
N ALA A 238 15.03 7.28 8.05
CA ALA A 238 15.95 7.85 9.02
C ALA A 238 17.37 7.84 8.41
N PRO A 239 18.27 8.74 8.83
CA PRO A 239 18.15 9.67 9.96
C PRO A 239 17.32 10.92 9.61
N SER A 240 17.21 11.85 10.55
CA SER A 240 16.43 13.07 10.31
C SER A 240 17.12 13.96 9.26
N SER A 241 16.34 14.49 8.31
CA SER A 241 16.86 15.39 7.26
C SER A 241 17.11 16.83 7.73
N GLU A 242 17.38 17.07 9.01
CA GLU A 242 17.62 18.42 9.57
C GLU A 242 19.05 18.90 9.23
N LYS A 243 19.33 19.08 7.92
CA LYS A 243 20.66 19.34 7.36
C LYS A 243 21.48 20.35 8.16
N PHE A 244 20.92 21.52 8.45
CA PHE A 244 21.61 22.56 9.21
C PHE A 244 21.92 22.13 10.65
N LYS A 245 20.92 21.64 11.41
CA LYS A 245 21.12 21.15 12.78
C LYS A 245 22.15 20.02 12.85
N THR A 246 22.14 19.11 11.88
CA THR A 246 23.14 18.05 11.79
C THR A 246 24.53 18.62 11.56
N ASN A 247 24.70 19.59 10.67
CA ASN A 247 25.99 20.21 10.40
C ASN A 247 26.58 20.93 11.61
N ILE A 248 25.75 21.51 12.47
CA ILE A 248 26.20 22.26 13.68
C ILE A 248 26.21 21.42 14.97
N GLY A 249 26.00 20.10 14.91
CA GLY A 249 26.11 19.25 16.11
C GLY A 249 24.80 18.97 16.86
N LEU A 250 23.68 19.63 16.52
CA LEU A 250 22.45 19.62 17.31
C LEU A 250 21.46 18.50 16.94
N ALA A 251 21.62 17.88 15.78
CA ALA A 251 20.83 16.72 15.36
C ALA A 251 21.74 15.57 14.93
N ASN A 252 21.18 14.35 14.95
CA ASN A 252 21.85 13.12 14.58
C ASN A 252 23.18 12.94 15.35
N PRO A 253 23.14 12.81 16.69
CA PRO A 253 24.35 12.55 17.48
C PRO A 253 25.00 11.22 17.05
N ALA A 254 26.32 11.13 17.16
CA ALA A 254 27.09 10.01 16.62
C ALA A 254 26.61 8.65 17.17
N GLU A 255 26.32 8.57 18.47
CA GLU A 255 25.82 7.35 19.12
C GLU A 255 24.47 6.87 18.55
N GLU A 256 23.55 7.79 18.22
CA GLU A 256 22.28 7.42 17.58
C GLU A 256 22.48 6.91 16.15
N ILE A 257 23.43 7.49 15.41
CA ILE A 257 23.76 7.05 14.04
C ILE A 257 24.47 5.70 14.05
N GLU A 258 25.41 5.49 14.96
CA GLU A 258 26.07 4.20 15.16
C GLU A 258 25.05 3.12 15.51
N THR A 259 24.12 3.42 16.42
CA THR A 259 23.02 2.51 16.78
C THR A 259 22.13 2.20 15.56
N LEU A 260 21.81 3.19 14.74
CA LEU A 260 21.03 3.01 13.52
C LEU A 260 21.75 2.12 12.51
N VAL A 261 23.02 2.40 12.22
CA VAL A 261 23.87 1.63 11.30
C VAL A 261 24.02 0.20 11.78
N ASP A 262 24.31 -0.02 13.06
CA ASP A 262 24.43 -1.35 13.66
C ASP A 262 23.10 -2.13 13.59
N THR A 263 21.98 -1.46 13.85
CA THR A 263 20.66 -2.08 13.72
C THR A 263 20.36 -2.45 12.27
N ILE A 264 20.68 -1.58 11.30
CA ILE A 264 20.53 -1.87 9.87
C ILE A 264 21.40 -3.06 9.47
N ALA A 265 22.63 -3.16 9.96
CA ALA A 265 23.50 -4.29 9.67
C ALA A 265 22.96 -5.63 10.21
N LYS A 266 22.25 -5.60 11.34
CA LYS A 266 21.79 -6.80 12.06
C LYS A 266 20.35 -7.23 11.78
N VAL A 267 19.48 -6.33 11.35
CA VAL A 267 18.07 -6.68 11.10
C VAL A 267 17.96 -7.70 9.97
N LYS A 268 17.03 -8.64 10.11
CA LYS A 268 16.79 -9.65 9.09
C LYS A 268 15.64 -9.19 8.19
N ALA A 269 15.95 -8.86 6.94
CA ALA A 269 14.97 -8.42 5.96
C ALA A 269 15.21 -9.07 4.60
N LYS A 270 14.13 -9.48 3.91
CA LYS A 270 14.23 -10.00 2.53
C LYS A 270 14.46 -8.89 1.50
N GLN A 271 13.92 -7.70 1.78
CA GLN A 271 14.04 -6.49 0.99
C GLN A 271 14.31 -5.30 1.91
N PHE A 272 15.16 -4.38 1.46
CA PHE A 272 15.42 -3.12 2.17
C PHE A 272 15.13 -1.91 1.28
N VAL A 273 14.44 -0.92 1.82
CA VAL A 273 14.15 0.34 1.13
C VAL A 273 14.70 1.48 1.97
N LEU A 274 15.51 2.35 1.39
CA LEU A 274 16.05 3.54 2.04
C LEU A 274 15.63 4.78 1.28
N VAL A 275 15.13 5.80 1.99
CA VAL A 275 15.00 7.16 1.48
C VAL A 275 16.13 7.97 2.09
N SER A 276 17.05 8.46 1.26
CA SER A 276 18.22 9.23 1.70
C SER A 276 18.37 10.51 0.88
N SER A 277 19.20 11.43 1.36
CA SER A 277 19.54 12.65 0.63
C SER A 277 20.57 12.39 -0.48
N GLN A 278 20.51 13.14 -1.59
CA GLN A 278 21.62 13.19 -2.55
C GLN A 278 22.96 13.62 -1.91
N SER A 279 22.92 14.33 -0.76
CA SER A 279 24.13 14.70 0.00
C SER A 279 24.97 13.49 0.44
N ALA A 280 24.35 12.30 0.53
CA ALA A 280 25.02 11.03 0.83
C ALA A 280 26.08 10.64 -0.22
N LEU A 281 25.99 11.16 -1.44
CA LEU A 281 26.88 10.77 -2.56
C LEU A 281 28.22 11.51 -2.52
N HIS A 282 28.27 12.67 -1.88
CA HIS A 282 29.45 13.56 -1.90
C HIS A 282 30.07 13.75 -0.51
N SER A 283 29.30 13.60 0.57
CA SER A 283 29.78 13.61 1.97
C SER A 283 30.67 14.81 2.37
N GLU A 284 30.42 15.97 1.77
CA GLU A 284 31.22 17.19 1.97
C GLU A 284 31.08 17.81 3.37
N ASN A 285 30.00 17.48 4.09
CA ASN A 285 29.72 17.97 5.43
C ASN A 285 29.19 16.83 6.32
N ARG A 286 29.06 17.12 7.62
CA ARG A 286 28.57 16.14 8.62
C ARG A 286 27.22 15.54 8.24
N TYR A 287 26.30 16.33 7.68
CA TYR A 287 25.01 15.80 7.20
C TYR A 287 25.19 14.77 6.09
N GLY A 288 25.99 15.06 5.06
CA GLY A 288 26.28 14.13 3.98
C GLY A 288 27.07 12.88 4.44
N GLN A 289 27.92 13.01 5.46
CA GLN A 289 28.63 11.87 6.08
C GLN A 289 27.64 10.93 6.79
N VAL A 290 26.77 11.48 7.63
CA VAL A 290 25.73 10.71 8.34
C VAL A 290 24.79 9.97 7.39
N GLU A 291 24.32 10.64 6.33
CA GLU A 291 23.47 10.01 5.31
C GLU A 291 24.23 8.91 4.54
N ASN A 292 25.52 9.14 4.26
CA ASN A 292 26.38 8.15 3.61
C ASN A 292 26.60 6.91 4.48
N GLU A 293 26.87 7.06 5.78
CA GLU A 293 27.04 5.93 6.71
C GLU A 293 25.83 4.99 6.69
N VAL A 294 24.62 5.55 6.76
CA VAL A 294 23.36 4.78 6.67
C VAL A 294 23.19 4.15 5.30
N CYS A 295 23.52 4.86 4.22
CA CYS A 295 23.49 4.33 2.87
C CYS A 295 24.45 3.14 2.69
N GLN A 296 25.69 3.24 3.20
CA GLN A 296 26.68 2.17 3.13
C GLN A 296 26.25 0.95 3.93
N ALA A 297 25.64 1.15 5.11
CA ALA A 297 25.09 0.05 5.90
C ALA A 297 24.09 -0.77 5.09
N VAL A 298 23.20 -0.12 4.32
CA VAL A 298 22.23 -0.80 3.46
C VAL A 298 22.93 -1.52 2.29
N LEU A 299 23.81 -0.83 1.56
CA LEU A 299 24.51 -1.39 0.40
C LEU A 299 25.35 -2.62 0.75
N GLN A 300 25.96 -2.65 1.94
CA GLN A 300 26.82 -3.75 2.38
C GLN A 300 26.04 -5.00 2.80
N HIS A 301 24.84 -4.84 3.37
CA HIS A 301 24.12 -5.94 4.02
C HIS A 301 22.91 -6.46 3.23
N TYR A 302 22.38 -5.69 2.28
CA TYR A 302 21.16 -6.03 1.56
C TYR A 302 21.38 -6.06 0.05
N PRO A 303 21.53 -7.25 -0.59
CA PRO A 303 21.61 -7.32 -2.05
C PRO A 303 20.29 -6.91 -2.72
N ASN A 304 19.16 -7.21 -2.08
CA ASN A 304 17.83 -6.79 -2.51
C ASN A 304 17.48 -5.47 -1.85
N HIS A 305 17.93 -4.37 -2.43
CA HIS A 305 17.66 -3.02 -1.93
C HIS A 305 17.05 -2.09 -2.99
N SER A 306 16.45 -1.01 -2.49
CA SER A 306 16.03 0.16 -3.27
C SER A 306 16.36 1.42 -2.47
N ILE A 307 17.33 2.22 -2.91
CA ILE A 307 17.77 3.45 -2.25
C ILE A 307 17.34 4.64 -3.10
N TYR A 308 16.44 5.46 -2.58
CA TYR A 308 15.89 6.63 -3.24
C TYR A 308 16.63 7.87 -2.76
N PHE A 309 17.45 8.46 -3.65
CA PHE A 309 18.22 9.67 -3.37
C PHE A 309 17.41 10.91 -3.76
N MET A 310 16.83 11.55 -2.74
CA MET A 310 15.98 12.73 -2.88
C MET A 310 16.72 13.99 -2.45
N ASP A 311 16.46 15.12 -3.12
CA ASP A 311 16.99 16.42 -2.73
C ASP A 311 15.89 17.31 -2.14
N THR A 312 15.10 17.95 -2.99
CA THR A 312 14.08 18.91 -2.59
C THR A 312 12.70 18.27 -2.55
N LEU A 313 12.22 17.95 -1.35
CA LEU A 313 10.87 17.46 -1.14
C LEU A 313 9.90 18.60 -0.81
N TYR A 314 8.63 18.45 -1.20
CA TYR A 314 7.58 19.37 -0.78
C TYR A 314 6.24 18.65 -0.51
N GLY A 315 5.44 19.23 0.37
CA GLY A 315 4.12 18.72 0.71
C GLY A 315 3.72 19.07 2.14
N GLU A 316 2.48 18.70 2.48
CA GLU A 316 1.91 18.99 3.80
C GLU A 316 2.76 18.40 4.94
N ASN A 317 2.88 19.14 6.03
CA ASN A 317 3.66 18.85 7.25
C ASN A 317 5.19 18.88 7.12
N LEU A 318 5.74 19.18 5.94
CA LEU A 318 7.18 19.47 5.83
C LEU A 318 7.45 20.89 6.37
N LYS A 319 8.33 20.99 7.38
CA LYS A 319 8.62 22.24 8.11
C LYS A 319 10.00 22.83 7.80
N LYS A 320 10.61 22.46 6.67
CA LYS A 320 11.99 22.82 6.32
C LYS A 320 12.26 22.67 4.83
N GLY A 321 13.32 23.32 4.37
CA GLY A 321 13.84 23.20 3.02
C GLY A 321 13.25 24.22 2.07
N PHE A 322 13.81 24.29 0.86
CA PHE A 322 13.65 25.42 -0.06
C PHE A 322 12.18 25.84 -0.28
N VAL A 323 11.32 24.89 -0.67
CA VAL A 323 9.91 25.19 -0.96
C VAL A 323 9.17 25.68 0.29
N HIS A 324 9.45 25.09 1.46
CA HIS A 324 8.84 25.52 2.73
C HIS A 324 9.30 26.93 3.11
N ASP A 325 10.61 27.19 3.01
CA ASP A 325 11.18 28.47 3.43
C ASP A 325 10.65 29.63 2.57
N LEU A 326 10.43 29.40 1.27
CA LEU A 326 9.78 30.39 0.40
C LEU A 326 8.31 30.69 0.76
N ILE A 327 7.58 29.69 1.29
CA ILE A 327 6.18 29.87 1.69
C ILE A 327 6.08 30.65 2.99
N HIS A 328 6.87 30.26 3.99
CA HIS A 328 6.76 30.85 5.33
C HIS A 328 7.55 32.15 5.48
N ARG A 329 8.58 32.37 4.65
CA ARG A 329 9.44 33.57 4.65
C ARG A 329 10.05 33.90 6.02
N GLN A 330 10.32 32.86 6.81
CA GLN A 330 10.82 33.00 8.18
C GLN A 330 12.18 32.34 8.30
N TRP A 331 13.13 33.03 8.94
CA TRP A 331 14.44 32.46 9.24
C TRP A 331 14.33 31.48 10.40
N SER A 332 14.59 30.20 10.15
CA SER A 332 14.66 29.20 11.22
C SER A 332 15.83 29.44 12.17
N PHE A 333 16.94 29.97 11.65
CA PHE A 333 18.15 30.26 12.41
C PHE A 333 18.74 31.60 11.98
N VAL A 334 19.37 32.30 12.92
CA VAL A 334 20.14 33.53 12.66
C VAL A 334 21.49 33.44 13.39
N SER A 335 22.48 34.19 12.93
CA SER A 335 23.76 34.28 13.63
C SER A 335 23.62 35.14 14.88
N LYS A 336 24.50 34.92 15.86
CA LYS A 336 24.61 35.76 17.04
C LYS A 336 24.91 37.22 16.66
N GLU A 337 25.78 37.43 15.68
CA GLU A 337 26.10 38.76 15.15
C GLU A 337 24.83 39.49 14.66
N GLU A 338 23.91 38.76 14.00
CA GLU A 338 22.65 39.34 13.54
C GLU A 338 21.72 39.72 14.69
N LEU A 339 21.68 38.92 15.76
CA LEU A 339 20.95 39.27 16.98
C LEU A 339 21.55 40.45 17.75
N GLU A 340 22.86 40.67 17.64
CA GLU A 340 23.53 41.82 18.24
C GLU A 340 23.26 43.10 17.42
N LYS A 341 23.19 42.99 16.09
CA LYS A 341 22.81 44.10 15.19
C LYS A 341 21.35 44.50 15.35
N ASN A 342 20.47 43.53 15.56
CA ASN A 342 19.02 43.73 15.66
C ASN A 342 18.49 43.21 17.01
N PRO A 343 18.65 43.96 18.12
CA PRO A 343 18.27 43.51 19.47
C PRO A 343 16.78 43.13 19.60
N ALA A 344 15.89 43.70 18.79
CA ALA A 344 14.47 43.35 18.78
C ALA A 344 14.21 41.87 18.39
N LEU A 345 15.14 41.23 17.66
CA LEU A 345 15.03 39.81 17.31
C LEU A 345 15.30 38.87 18.49
N GLN A 346 15.93 39.35 19.57
CA GLN A 346 16.30 38.50 20.72
C GLN A 346 15.08 37.91 21.46
N GLU A 347 13.90 38.53 21.32
CA GLU A 347 12.64 37.98 21.87
C GLU A 347 12.16 36.76 21.06
N TYR A 348 12.54 36.65 19.79
CA TYR A 348 12.03 35.65 18.84
C TYR A 348 13.01 34.50 18.58
N TYR A 349 14.25 34.65 19.00
CA TYR A 349 15.34 33.70 18.78
C TYR A 349 16.06 33.37 20.08
N ARG A 350 16.45 32.11 20.24
CA ARG A 350 17.23 31.63 21.38
C ARG A 350 18.54 31.02 20.89
N LEU A 351 19.66 31.42 21.50
CA LEU A 351 20.96 30.81 21.22
C LEU A 351 20.90 29.29 21.48
N VAL A 352 21.28 28.52 20.46
CA VAL A 352 21.41 27.06 20.51
C VAL A 352 22.86 26.61 20.43
N THR A 353 23.76 27.50 19.99
CA THR A 353 25.22 27.38 20.05
C THR A 353 25.81 28.75 20.42
N GLU A 354 27.13 28.84 20.54
CA GLU A 354 27.82 30.12 20.79
C GLU A 354 27.64 31.15 19.66
N GLN A 355 27.29 30.70 18.44
CA GLN A 355 27.24 31.54 17.24
C GLN A 355 25.88 31.57 16.54
N VAL A 356 24.96 30.68 16.90
CA VAL A 356 23.69 30.49 16.18
C VAL A 356 22.51 30.46 17.16
N ALA A 357 21.44 31.16 16.79
CA ALA A 357 20.16 31.12 17.48
C ALA A 357 19.06 30.49 16.62
N GLU A 358 18.19 29.70 17.25
CA GLU A 358 17.00 29.10 16.62
C GLU A 358 15.76 29.93 16.95
N ARG A 359 14.88 30.07 15.96
CA ARG A 359 13.60 30.77 16.11
C ARG A 359 12.70 30.00 17.08
N VAL A 360 12.20 30.67 18.11
CA VAL A 360 11.29 30.09 19.12
C VAL A 360 9.84 30.48 18.94
N GLN A 361 9.56 31.58 18.23
CA GLN A 361 8.20 32.05 17.91
C GLN A 361 8.20 32.82 16.57
N GLU A 362 7.04 33.08 16.00
CA GLU A 362 6.94 33.78 14.71
C GLU A 362 7.42 35.22 14.82
N VAL A 363 8.27 35.63 13.87
CA VAL A 363 8.84 36.97 13.82
C VAL A 363 7.88 37.89 13.03
N PRO A 364 7.56 39.08 13.55
CA PRO A 364 6.81 40.10 12.83
C PRO A 364 7.46 40.48 11.50
N ILE A 365 6.66 40.83 10.50
CA ILE A 365 7.15 41.08 9.14
C ILE A 365 8.10 42.28 9.09
N GLU A 366 7.86 43.30 9.93
CA GLU A 366 8.66 44.52 10.02
C GLU A 366 10.09 44.25 10.52
N LEU A 367 10.27 43.19 11.32
CA LEU A 367 11.58 42.74 11.78
C LEU A 367 12.24 41.81 10.77
N LEU A 368 11.45 41.02 10.02
CA LEU A 368 11.98 40.17 8.95
C LEU A 368 12.51 40.96 7.76
N GLU A 369 11.93 42.12 7.45
CA GLU A 369 12.41 43.02 6.39
C GLU A 369 13.81 43.59 6.67
N GLN A 370 14.27 43.51 7.93
CA GLN A 370 15.62 43.92 8.33
C GLN A 370 16.66 42.82 8.08
N LEU A 371 16.22 41.57 7.84
CA LEU A 371 17.06 40.45 7.47
C LEU A 371 17.12 40.31 5.94
N PRO A 372 18.20 39.74 5.38
CA PRO A 372 18.20 39.28 4.00
C PRO A 372 17.00 38.35 3.75
N PRO A 373 16.38 38.36 2.56
CA PRO A 373 15.26 37.47 2.29
C PRO A 373 15.69 36.02 2.43
N VAL A 374 14.88 35.15 3.04
CA VAL A 374 15.23 33.73 3.25
C VAL A 374 15.54 32.99 1.94
N SER A 375 15.02 33.48 0.82
CA SER A 375 15.33 32.99 -0.53
C SER A 375 16.80 33.17 -0.92
N SER A 376 17.56 34.04 -0.23
CA SER A 376 19.01 34.23 -0.43
C SER A 376 19.84 33.02 0.00
N LEU A 377 19.28 32.10 0.80
CA LEU A 377 19.91 30.82 1.15
C LEU A 377 20.07 29.87 -0.04
N TYR A 378 19.37 30.15 -1.14
CA TYR A 378 19.25 29.25 -2.28
C TYR A 378 19.76 29.95 -3.54
N GLU A 379 20.78 29.36 -4.17
CA GLU A 379 21.44 29.97 -5.32
C GLU A 379 20.60 29.84 -6.60
N ASP A 380 20.57 30.89 -7.41
CA ASP A 380 19.70 30.95 -8.60
C ASP A 380 20.07 29.91 -9.66
N HIS A 381 21.36 29.67 -9.87
CA HIS A 381 21.88 28.72 -10.86
C HIS A 381 21.95 27.26 -10.39
N HIS A 382 21.71 27.00 -9.10
CA HIS A 382 21.75 25.62 -8.58
C HIS A 382 20.54 24.84 -9.08
N ILE A 383 20.75 23.58 -9.47
CA ILE A 383 19.68 22.69 -9.96
C ILE A 383 19.18 21.85 -8.78
N TYR A 384 17.89 21.99 -8.48
CA TYR A 384 17.21 21.27 -7.42
C TYR A 384 16.36 20.15 -8.03
N GLN A 385 16.52 18.94 -7.51
CA GLN A 385 15.64 17.82 -7.83
C GLN A 385 14.39 17.93 -6.95
N VAL A 386 13.26 18.33 -7.52
CA VAL A 386 12.02 18.61 -6.79
C VAL A 386 11.01 17.48 -6.94
N THR A 387 10.57 16.94 -5.81
CA THR A 387 9.62 15.81 -5.78
C THR A 387 8.54 16.02 -4.71
N ALA A 388 7.28 15.78 -5.04
CA ALA A 388 6.21 15.82 -4.05
C ALA A 388 6.32 14.61 -3.12
N ILE A 389 6.16 14.82 -1.81
CA ILE A 389 6.19 13.71 -0.82
C ILE A 389 5.13 12.65 -1.14
N LYS A 390 3.97 13.07 -1.66
CA LYS A 390 2.90 12.15 -2.09
C LYS A 390 3.37 11.19 -3.18
N ASP A 391 4.08 11.71 -4.19
CA ASP A 391 4.56 10.93 -5.33
C ASP A 391 5.67 9.96 -4.91
N LEU A 392 6.56 10.39 -4.00
CA LEU A 392 7.54 9.52 -3.36
C LEU A 392 6.86 8.38 -2.60
N VAL A 393 5.95 8.69 -1.68
CA VAL A 393 5.25 7.66 -0.88
C VAL A 393 4.50 6.68 -1.79
N GLN A 394 3.80 7.16 -2.81
CA GLN A 394 3.11 6.30 -3.76
C GLN A 394 4.07 5.35 -4.48
N THR A 395 5.23 5.85 -4.92
CA THR A 395 6.25 5.03 -5.58
C THR A 395 6.80 3.96 -4.63
N LEU A 396 7.15 4.32 -3.39
CA LEU A 396 7.65 3.37 -2.39
C LEU A 396 6.67 2.21 -2.13
N LEU A 397 5.37 2.49 -2.12
CA LEU A 397 4.34 1.47 -1.88
C LEU A 397 4.11 0.57 -3.10
N GLN A 398 4.18 1.13 -4.31
CA GLN A 398 4.02 0.38 -5.55
C GLN A 398 5.19 -0.57 -5.79
N GLU A 399 6.41 -0.12 -5.44
CA GLU A 399 7.66 -0.83 -5.71
C GLU A 399 8.23 -1.50 -4.46
N LEU A 400 7.40 -1.71 -3.42
CA LEU A 400 7.82 -2.15 -2.08
C LEU A 400 8.64 -3.44 -2.08
N PHE A 401 8.33 -4.38 -2.97
CA PHE A 401 9.01 -5.67 -3.10
C PHE A 401 9.83 -5.79 -4.40
N ASP A 402 9.98 -4.70 -5.13
CA ASP A 402 10.77 -4.63 -6.35
C ASP A 402 12.13 -4.01 -6.03
N SER A 403 13.20 -4.80 -6.10
CA SER A 403 14.55 -4.26 -5.91
C SER A 403 14.96 -3.42 -7.12
N LYS A 404 15.23 -2.14 -6.88
CA LYS A 404 15.60 -1.14 -7.90
C LYS A 404 17.07 -0.74 -7.86
N GLY A 405 17.82 -1.16 -6.83
CA GLY A 405 19.18 -0.67 -6.60
C GLY A 405 19.15 0.80 -6.18
N MET A 406 19.91 1.66 -6.86
CA MET A 406 19.96 3.10 -6.59
C MET A 406 19.03 3.87 -7.54
N VAL A 407 18.13 4.67 -6.97
CA VAL A 407 17.13 5.46 -7.69
C VAL A 407 17.40 6.95 -7.48
N PHE A 408 17.81 7.63 -8.55
CA PHE A 408 18.17 9.06 -8.53
C PHE A 408 17.06 9.98 -9.04
N GLN A 409 15.93 9.44 -9.49
CA GLN A 409 14.76 10.22 -9.90
C GLN A 409 13.53 9.33 -9.96
N LEU A 410 12.37 9.90 -9.60
CA LEU A 410 11.07 9.27 -9.81
C LEU A 410 10.49 9.74 -11.13
N LYS A 411 9.44 9.04 -11.61
CA LYS A 411 8.69 9.45 -12.81
C LYS A 411 8.16 10.90 -12.71
N ASP A 412 7.76 11.31 -11.51
CA ASP A 412 7.16 12.62 -11.23
C ASP A 412 8.17 13.64 -10.67
N THR A 413 9.46 13.30 -10.64
CA THR A 413 10.52 14.23 -10.25
C THR A 413 10.74 15.26 -11.36
N VAL A 414 10.87 16.53 -10.98
CA VAL A 414 11.17 17.63 -11.91
C VAL A 414 12.40 18.39 -11.41
N PHE A 415 13.29 18.75 -12.33
CA PHE A 415 14.46 19.56 -12.03
C PHE A 415 14.16 21.03 -12.30
N TYR A 416 14.46 21.89 -11.33
CA TYR A 416 14.32 23.34 -11.45
C TYR A 416 15.62 24.02 -11.05
N THR A 417 15.94 25.15 -11.68
CA THR A 417 16.93 26.06 -11.12
C THR A 417 16.37 26.76 -9.88
N GLY A 418 17.22 27.26 -9.00
CA GLY A 418 16.79 28.07 -7.87
C GLY A 418 15.97 29.28 -8.29
N GLN A 419 16.34 29.91 -9.41
CA GLN A 419 15.57 30.99 -10.01
C GLN A 419 14.15 30.54 -10.39
N GLN A 420 14.00 29.39 -11.07
CA GLN A 420 12.68 28.89 -11.48
C GLN A 420 11.76 28.61 -10.28
N ILE A 421 12.29 28.05 -9.19
CA ILE A 421 11.50 27.80 -7.97
C ILE A 421 11.03 29.14 -7.36
N LYS A 422 11.91 30.13 -7.29
CA LYS A 422 11.58 31.48 -6.79
C LYS A 422 10.52 32.15 -7.68
N GLU A 423 10.67 32.10 -9.00
CA GLU A 423 9.68 32.63 -9.96
C GLU A 423 8.33 31.93 -9.81
N LEU A 424 8.31 30.60 -9.69
CA LEU A 424 7.07 29.82 -9.46
C LEU A 424 6.40 30.16 -8.13
N SER A 425 7.18 30.42 -7.07
CA SER A 425 6.62 30.88 -5.80
C SER A 425 5.92 32.23 -5.91
N GLN A 426 6.41 33.11 -6.79
CA GLN A 426 5.84 34.43 -7.02
C GLN A 426 4.63 34.37 -7.97
N LYS A 427 4.78 33.65 -9.09
CA LYS A 427 3.77 33.50 -10.15
C LYS A 427 3.50 32.01 -10.40
N PRO A 428 2.61 31.38 -9.62
CA PRO A 428 2.40 29.94 -9.71
C PRO A 428 1.67 29.52 -10.99
N ASP A 429 2.28 28.60 -11.75
CA ASP A 429 1.74 28.05 -12.99
C ASP A 429 0.87 26.78 -12.76
N CYS A 430 0.63 26.01 -13.82
CA CYS A 430 -0.13 24.76 -13.77
C CYS A 430 0.70 23.52 -13.40
N SER A 431 2.01 23.65 -13.16
CA SER A 431 2.85 22.55 -12.70
C SER A 431 2.43 22.08 -11.31
N LYS A 432 2.82 20.86 -10.89
CA LYS A 432 2.52 20.36 -9.54
C LYS A 432 3.09 21.27 -8.43
N LEU A 433 4.27 21.85 -8.65
CA LEU A 433 4.90 22.77 -7.70
C LEU A 433 4.20 24.14 -7.71
N GLY A 434 3.85 24.66 -8.88
CA GLY A 434 3.03 25.88 -9.02
C GLY A 434 1.67 25.75 -8.33
N GLN A 435 0.95 24.66 -8.57
CA GLN A 435 -0.32 24.40 -7.86
C GLN A 435 -0.14 24.33 -6.34
N TYR A 436 0.98 23.78 -5.87
CA TYR A 436 1.29 23.75 -4.45
C TYR A 436 1.53 25.16 -3.88
N PHE A 437 2.29 26.02 -4.56
CA PHE A 437 2.45 27.42 -4.15
C PHE A 437 1.13 28.18 -4.17
N ARG A 438 0.32 28.01 -5.23
CA ARG A 438 -1.01 28.64 -5.34
C ARG A 438 -1.91 28.28 -4.15
N LYS A 439 -2.03 27.00 -3.83
CA LYS A 439 -2.83 26.51 -2.69
C LYS A 439 -2.36 27.09 -1.35
N ASN A 440 -1.05 27.33 -1.18
CA ASN A 440 -0.55 27.93 0.05
C ASN A 440 -0.81 29.44 0.13
N LYS A 441 -0.72 30.18 -0.98
CA LYS A 441 -1.11 31.59 -1.05
C LYS A 441 -2.59 31.82 -0.74
N GLU A 442 -3.45 30.97 -1.30
CA GLU A 442 -4.89 31.00 -1.03
C GLU A 442 -5.19 30.77 0.46
N LYS A 443 -4.44 29.89 1.13
CA LYS A 443 -4.58 29.64 2.57
C LYS A 443 -4.10 30.81 3.44
N SER A 444 -3.07 31.53 3.02
CA SER A 444 -2.53 32.68 3.75
C SER A 444 -3.24 34.00 3.46
N GLY A 445 -4.19 34.02 2.52
CA GLY A 445 -4.90 35.24 2.13
C GLY A 445 -4.07 36.19 1.26
N GLU A 446 -2.94 35.75 0.72
CA GLU A 446 -2.16 36.55 -0.24
C GLU A 446 -2.90 36.64 -1.58
N SER A 447 -3.02 37.85 -2.14
CA SER A 447 -3.61 38.09 -3.46
C SER A 447 -2.83 37.35 -4.56
N LEU A 448 -3.55 36.72 -5.48
CA LEU A 448 -2.99 36.01 -6.65
C LEU A 448 -2.80 36.93 -7.88
N LEU A 449 -3.13 38.22 -7.77
CA LEU A 449 -3.11 39.21 -8.85
C LEU A 449 -1.74 39.82 -9.09
#